data_AF-A0A1F9AI51-F1
#
_entry.id   AF-A0A1F9AI51-F1
#
_cell.length_a   1.000
_cell.length_b   1.000
_cell.length_c   1.000
_cell.angle_alpha   90.00
_cell.angle_beta   90.00
_cell.angle_gamma   90.00
#
_symmetry.space_group_name_H-M   'P 1'
#
loop_
_entity.id
_entity.type
_entity.pdbx_description
1 polymer ?
#
loop_
_entity_poly.entity_id
_entity_poly.type
_entity_poly.pdbx_seq_one_letter_code
_entity_poly.pdbx_strand_id
1 'polypeptide(L)'
;MRLNYPANIKVVKVPCTGRVDNLLILKAFESGADGVYLAGCLEGECHFLRGNLRANKRVQYVKTLLEEVGLGGNRLEMYNMSAAQGQRFAEVAREMTEKIRALGPSPIKRKK
;
A
#
# COMPACT_ATOMS: atom_id res chain seq x y z
N MET A 1 -24.10 2.13 -2.18
CA MET A 1 -23.49 2.56 -0.88
C MET A 1 -22.56 3.74 -1.16
N ARG A 2 -22.72 4.89 -0.50
CA ARG A 2 -21.80 6.05 -0.63
C ARG A 2 -20.86 6.06 0.57
N LEU A 3 -19.71 5.41 0.45
CA LEU A 3 -18.73 5.28 1.53
C LEU A 3 -17.74 6.43 1.49
N ASN A 4 -17.52 7.07 2.64
CA ASN A 4 -16.52 8.12 2.80
C ASN A 4 -15.22 7.54 3.38
N TYR A 5 -14.08 7.94 2.83
CA TYR A 5 -12.74 7.63 3.35
C TYR A 5 -11.84 8.87 3.22
N PRO A 6 -10.67 8.91 3.88
CA PRO A 6 -9.82 10.09 3.90
C PRO A 6 -9.37 10.53 2.49
N ALA A 7 -9.50 11.84 2.19
CA ALA A 7 -9.26 12.40 0.85
C ALA A 7 -7.77 12.49 0.46
N ASN A 8 -6.85 12.19 1.38
CA ASN A 8 -5.39 12.17 1.15
C ASN A 8 -4.90 10.91 0.41
N ILE A 9 -5.79 9.96 0.13
CA ILE A 9 -5.46 8.72 -0.60
C ILE A 9 -5.56 8.97 -2.10
N LYS A 10 -4.46 8.70 -2.82
CA LYS A 10 -4.41 8.73 -4.28
C LYS A 10 -4.34 7.30 -4.82
N VAL A 11 -5.38 6.87 -5.52
CA VAL A 11 -5.48 5.51 -6.06
C VAL A 11 -4.82 5.43 -7.44
N VAL A 12 -3.84 4.54 -7.57
CA VAL A 12 -3.25 4.17 -8.87
C VAL A 12 -3.79 2.80 -9.27
N LYS A 13 -4.52 2.75 -10.39
CA LYS A 13 -5.09 1.50 -10.89
C LYS A 13 -4.03 0.73 -11.67
N VAL A 14 -3.88 -0.54 -11.34
CA VAL A 14 -3.04 -1.51 -12.05
C VAL A 14 -3.88 -2.76 -12.36
N PRO A 15 -3.57 -3.52 -13.41
CA PRO A 15 -4.32 -4.74 -13.74
C PRO A 15 -4.22 -5.81 -12.64
N CYS A 16 -3.11 -5.84 -11.90
CA CYS A 16 -2.89 -6.76 -10.79
C CYS A 16 -1.87 -6.18 -9.82
N THR A 17 -1.99 -6.48 -8.53
CA THR A 17 -0.93 -6.19 -7.54
C THR A 17 0.40 -6.85 -7.89
N GLY A 18 0.37 -7.99 -8.61
CA GLY A 18 1.57 -8.64 -9.12
C GLY A 18 2.39 -7.81 -10.11
N ARG A 19 1.81 -6.76 -10.71
CA ARG A 19 2.52 -5.79 -11.58
C ARG A 19 3.40 -4.84 -10.78
N VAL A 20 3.08 -4.61 -9.50
CA VAL A 20 3.83 -3.74 -8.61
C VAL A 20 5.11 -4.45 -8.21
N ASP A 21 6.24 -3.83 -8.54
CA ASP A 21 7.57 -4.26 -8.15
C ASP A 21 8.12 -3.36 -7.04
N ASN A 22 9.29 -3.72 -6.52
CA ASN A 22 9.94 -3.00 -5.42
C ASN A 22 10.29 -1.56 -5.84
N LEU A 23 10.70 -1.35 -7.09
CA LEU A 23 11.10 -0.03 -7.60
C LEU A 23 9.91 0.92 -7.64
N LEU A 24 8.74 0.45 -8.05
CA LEU A 24 7.51 1.26 -8.05
C LEU A 24 7.10 1.68 -6.64
N ILE A 25 7.24 0.79 -5.65
CA ILE A 25 6.95 1.09 -4.24
C ILE A 25 7.94 2.15 -3.73
N LEU A 26 9.24 1.94 -3.94
CA LEU A 26 10.27 2.89 -3.51
C LEU A 26 10.14 4.24 -4.21
N LYS A 27 9.75 4.26 -5.49
CA LYS A 27 9.50 5.48 -6.25
C LYS A 27 8.35 6.29 -5.67
N ALA A 28 7.32 5.64 -5.13
CA ALA A 28 6.23 6.34 -4.45
C ALA A 28 6.72 7.08 -3.20
N PHE A 29 7.57 6.45 -2.40
CA PHE A 29 8.23 7.10 -1.25
C PHE A 29 9.16 8.24 -1.69
N GLU A 30 9.99 8.02 -2.72
CA GLU A 30 10.86 9.06 -3.30
C GLU A 30 10.04 10.26 -3.82
N SER A 31 8.83 10.02 -4.31
CA SER A 31 7.91 11.06 -4.79
C SER A 31 7.17 11.79 -3.65
N GLY A 32 7.50 11.49 -2.39
CA GLY A 32 6.98 12.17 -1.20
C GLY A 32 5.74 11.55 -0.59
N ALA A 33 5.44 10.27 -0.88
CA ALA A 33 4.37 9.55 -0.18
C ALA A 33 4.76 9.27 1.28
N ASP A 34 3.88 9.62 2.22
CA ASP A 34 4.08 9.33 3.65
C ASP A 34 3.77 7.87 4.01
N GLY A 35 2.98 7.19 3.18
CA GLY A 35 2.66 5.78 3.28
C GLY A 35 2.14 5.24 1.96
N VAL A 36 2.34 3.93 1.75
CA VAL A 36 1.95 3.22 0.54
C VAL A 36 1.24 1.94 0.97
N TYR A 37 0.16 1.57 0.30
CA TYR A 37 -0.42 0.25 0.48
C TYR A 37 -0.87 -0.34 -0.85
N LEU A 38 -0.84 -1.67 -0.94
CA LEU A 38 -1.34 -2.42 -2.07
C LEU A 38 -2.68 -3.06 -1.68
N ALA A 39 -3.71 -2.85 -2.50
CA ALA A 39 -4.99 -3.55 -2.37
C ALA A 39 -5.11 -4.58 -3.49
N GLY A 40 -5.17 -5.86 -3.15
CA GLY A 40 -5.23 -6.97 -4.12
C GLY A 40 -6.35 -7.97 -3.83
N CYS A 41 -6.55 -8.91 -4.74
CA CYS A 41 -7.50 -10.01 -4.58
C CYS A 41 -7.20 -10.85 -3.33
N LEU A 42 -8.22 -11.52 -2.79
CA LEU A 42 -8.06 -12.53 -1.74
C LEU A 42 -7.04 -13.60 -2.15
N GLU A 43 -6.30 -14.12 -1.18
CA GLU A 43 -5.37 -15.22 -1.42
C GLU A 43 -6.14 -16.44 -1.92
N GLY A 44 -5.65 -17.09 -2.99
CA GLY A 44 -6.38 -18.16 -3.70
C GLY A 44 -7.34 -17.66 -4.80
N GLU A 45 -7.81 -16.41 -4.76
CA GLU A 45 -8.75 -15.84 -5.75
C GLU A 45 -8.07 -14.89 -6.75
N CYS A 46 -6.76 -15.03 -6.94
CA CYS A 46 -6.05 -14.16 -7.86
C CYS A 46 -6.41 -14.48 -9.31
N HIS A 47 -6.94 -13.49 -10.05
CA HIS A 47 -7.22 -13.63 -11.48
C HIS A 47 -5.99 -14.07 -12.29
N PHE A 48 -4.80 -13.62 -11.89
CA PHE A 48 -3.52 -13.99 -12.50
C PHE A 48 -2.78 -15.08 -11.72
N LEU A 49 -3.53 -16.00 -11.09
CA LEU A 49 -3.09 -17.19 -10.35
C LEU A 49 -2.32 -16.91 -9.05
N ARG A 50 -1.16 -16.23 -9.13
CA ARG A 50 -0.24 -16.04 -8.00
C ARG A 50 0.31 -14.61 -7.89
N GLY A 51 -0.31 -13.66 -8.59
CA GLY A 51 0.13 -12.26 -8.63
C GLY A 51 0.14 -11.59 -7.26
N ASN A 52 -0.95 -11.75 -6.49
CA ASN A 52 -1.06 -11.21 -5.13
C ASN A 52 -0.05 -11.85 -4.16
N LEU A 53 0.16 -13.17 -4.23
CA LEU A 53 1.14 -13.87 -3.38
C LEU A 53 2.57 -13.36 -3.62
N ARG A 54 2.93 -13.13 -4.90
CA ARG A 54 4.23 -12.53 -5.25
C ARG A 54 4.33 -11.09 -4.75
N ALA A 55 3.27 -10.31 -4.86
CA ALA A 55 3.22 -8.94 -4.34
C ALA A 55 3.40 -8.90 -2.82
N ASN A 56 2.76 -9.81 -2.08
CA ASN A 56 2.89 -9.86 -0.61
C ASN A 56 4.35 -10.13 -0.20
N LYS A 57 5.02 -11.08 -0.84
CA LYS A 57 6.45 -11.34 -0.61
C LYS A 57 7.33 -10.11 -0.87
N ARG A 58 7.06 -9.38 -1.96
CA ARG A 58 7.77 -8.12 -2.29
C ARG A 58 7.50 -7.04 -1.24
N VAL A 59 6.25 -6.90 -0.80
CA VAL A 59 5.87 -5.96 0.26
C VAL A 59 6.62 -6.26 1.53
N GLN A 60 6.64 -7.52 2.01
CA GLN A 60 7.40 -7.88 3.21
C GLN A 60 8.89 -7.58 3.08
N TYR A 61 9.50 -7.90 1.93
CA TYR A 61 10.89 -7.56 1.66
C TYR A 61 11.14 -6.05 1.65
N VAL A 62 10.27 -5.25 1.03
CA VAL A 62 10.44 -3.79 1.05
C VAL A 62 10.20 -3.23 2.46
N LYS A 63 9.31 -3.81 3.28
CA LYS A 63 9.15 -3.41 4.68
C LYS A 63 10.45 -3.56 5.46
N THR A 64 11.20 -4.66 5.28
CA THR A 64 12.50 -4.82 5.96
C THR A 64 13.51 -3.77 5.49
N LEU A 65 13.56 -3.49 4.18
CA LEU A 65 14.43 -2.43 3.66
C LEU A 65 14.06 -1.05 4.22
N LEU A 66 12.77 -0.74 4.37
CA LEU A 66 12.30 0.53 4.93
C LEU A 66 12.65 0.69 6.41
N GLU A 67 12.66 -0.41 7.19
CA GLU A 67 13.17 -0.38 8.56
C GLU A 67 14.69 -0.14 8.60
N GLU A 68 15.46 -0.85 7.76
CA GLU A 68 16.92 -0.73 7.71
C GLU A 68 17.40 0.69 7.36
N VAL A 69 16.68 1.40 6.49
CA VAL A 69 17.01 2.78 6.10
C VAL A 69 16.39 3.84 7.03
N GLY A 70 15.68 3.43 8.10
CA GLY A 70 15.08 4.33 9.08
C GLY A 70 13.80 5.05 8.62
N LEU A 71 13.16 4.57 7.55
CA LEU A 71 11.86 5.09 7.08
C LEU A 71 10.68 4.54 7.87
N GLY A 72 10.82 3.34 8.43
CA GLY A 72 9.77 2.60 9.11
C GLY A 72 8.95 1.76 8.12
N GLY A 73 9.09 0.44 8.21
CA GLY A 73 8.36 -0.54 7.41
C GLY A 73 6.86 -0.50 7.65
N ASN A 74 6.42 0.03 8.79
CA ASN A 74 5.02 0.31 9.08
C ASN A 74 4.36 1.30 8.12
N ARG A 75 5.13 2.02 7.28
CA ARG A 75 4.60 2.89 6.22
C ARG A 75 4.18 2.14 4.95
N LEU A 76 4.41 0.82 4.88
CA LEU A 76 4.03 -0.02 3.76
C LEU A 76 3.18 -1.21 4.22
N GLU A 77 2.07 -1.47 3.55
CA GLU A 77 1.21 -2.61 3.87
C GLU A 77 0.55 -3.24 2.63
N MET A 78 0.20 -4.52 2.72
CA MET A 78 -0.65 -5.19 1.73
C MET A 78 -1.97 -5.61 2.37
N TYR A 79 -3.06 -5.27 1.68
CA TYR A 79 -4.41 -5.66 2.06
C TYR A 79 -5.03 -6.50 0.95
N ASN A 80 -5.69 -7.58 1.34
CA ASN A 80 -6.41 -8.46 0.43
C ASN A 80 -7.91 -8.28 0.63
N MET A 81 -8.63 -8.07 -0.47
CA MET A 81 -10.07 -7.87 -0.49
C MET A 81 -10.67 -8.28 -1.85
N SER A 82 -11.93 -8.69 -1.84
CA SER A 82 -12.68 -8.97 -3.07
C SER A 82 -13.32 -7.69 -3.64
N ALA A 83 -13.77 -7.77 -4.90
CA ALA A 83 -14.42 -6.64 -5.58
C ALA A 83 -15.73 -6.19 -4.90
N ALA A 84 -16.37 -7.07 -4.13
CA ALA A 84 -17.60 -6.77 -3.40
C ALA A 84 -17.35 -6.08 -2.04
N GLN A 85 -16.11 -6.07 -1.55
CA GLN A 85 -15.78 -5.58 -0.21
C GLN A 85 -15.49 -4.07 -0.17
N GLY A 86 -16.41 -3.26 -0.71
CA GLY A 86 -16.28 -1.80 -0.71
C GLY A 86 -16.17 -1.19 0.69
N GLN A 87 -16.89 -1.76 1.67
CA GLN A 87 -16.79 -1.33 3.08
C GLN A 87 -15.39 -1.57 3.66
N ARG A 88 -14.80 -2.74 3.37
CA ARG A 88 -13.43 -3.08 3.80
C ARG A 88 -12.41 -2.12 3.21
N PHE A 89 -12.58 -1.69 1.96
CA PHE A 89 -11.71 -0.69 1.36
C PHE A 89 -11.73 0.63 2.15
N ALA A 90 -12.92 1.11 2.53
CA ALA A 90 -13.06 2.33 3.30
C ALA A 90 -12.47 2.21 4.73
N GLU A 91 -12.57 1.03 5.35
CA GLU A 91 -11.94 0.73 6.64
C GLU A 91 -10.41 0.76 6.53
N VAL A 92 -9.85 0.01 5.58
CA VAL A 92 -8.40 -0.05 5.33
C VAL A 92 -7.83 1.33 5.00
N ALA A 93 -8.56 2.12 4.22
CA ALA A 93 -8.20 3.50 3.92
C ALA A 93 -8.07 4.36 5.20
N ARG A 94 -8.98 4.20 6.16
CA ARG A 94 -8.91 4.91 7.46
C ARG A 94 -7.77 4.37 8.32
N GLU A 95 -7.67 3.06 8.47
CA GLU A 95 -6.63 2.37 9.25
C GLU A 95 -5.24 2.81 8.81
N MET A 96 -4.97 2.77 7.49
CA MET A 96 -3.69 3.19 6.95
C MET A 96 -3.44 4.69 7.17
N THR A 97 -4.47 5.52 7.01
CA THR A 97 -4.34 6.97 7.25
C THR A 97 -3.99 7.27 8.71
N GLU A 98 -4.63 6.60 9.65
CA GLU A 98 -4.37 6.75 11.09
C GLU A 98 -2.97 6.24 11.46
N LYS A 99 -2.56 5.09 10.92
CA LYS A 99 -1.21 4.54 11.09
C LYS A 99 -0.14 5.54 10.63
N ILE A 100 -0.32 6.15 9.46
CA ILE A 100 0.62 7.15 8.93
C ILE A 100 0.60 8.45 9.75
N ARG A 101 -0.57 8.90 10.21
CA ARG A 101 -0.66 10.07 11.09
C ARG A 101 0.10 9.87 12.40
N ALA A 102 0.00 8.69 13.00
CA ALA A 102 0.70 8.35 14.23
C ALA A 102 2.23 8.30 14.05
N LEU A 103 2.70 7.85 12.88
CA LEU A 103 4.13 7.84 12.53
C LEU A 103 4.68 9.22 12.16
N GLY A 104 3.82 10.20 11.93
CA GLY A 104 4.21 11.54 11.48
C GLY A 104 4.71 11.59 10.04
N PRO A 105 5.14 12.79 9.58
CA PRO A 105 5.58 12.99 8.20
C PRO A 105 6.81 12.15 7.85
N SER A 106 6.92 11.75 6.58
CA SER A 106 8.08 11.00 6.09
C SER A 106 9.37 11.82 6.21
N PRO A 107 10.50 11.20 6.60
CA PRO A 107 11.80 11.86 6.65
C PRO A 107 12.40 12.14 5.27
N ILE A 108 11.82 11.63 4.17
CA ILE A 108 12.30 11.92 2.81
C ILE A 108 12.01 13.38 2.47
N LYS A 109 13.07 14.14 2.14
CA LYS A 109 12.95 15.50 1.62
C LYS A 109 12.14 15.48 0.33
N ARG A 110 11.00 16.17 0.31
CA ARG A 110 10.26 16.44 -0.93
C ARG A 110 11.19 17.23 -1.86
N LYS A 111 11.43 16.72 -3.07
CA LYS A 111 12.01 17.54 -4.14
C LYS A 111 11.08 18.74 -4.33
N LYS A 112 11.65 19.95 -4.17
CA LYS A 112 11.00 21.20 -4.54
C LYS A 112 10.67 21.19 -6.04
#